data_AF-A0A7C6AZV9-F1
#
_entry.id   AF-A0A7C6AZV9-F1
#
_cell.length_a   1.000
_cell.length_b   1.000
_cell.length_c   1.000
_cell.angle_alpha   90.00
_cell.angle_beta   90.00
_cell.angle_gamma   90.00
#
_symmetry.space_group_name_H-M   'P 1'
#
loop_
_entity.id
_entity.type
_entity.pdbx_description
1 polymer ?
#
loop_
_entity_poly.entity_id
_entity_poly.type
_entity_poly.pdbx_seq_one_letter_code
_entity_poly.pdbx_strand_id
1 'polypeptide(L)'
;MLGFPFLSQKLWEATVRLSLLLFGFACVSWFSSTVSTTLAAERPNVLIIMADDCTYNDLPVYGGQNAYTPNIDRLAKEGLVFDRAYLTMAMCQPCRAELYTGLFPMRNGCCWNHSASRPGVQSLPHHLGRLGYRVGLAGKVHVEPKDVFPFEDVPGFAANCVADPTPPHNLDGIRQFMTREKDQPFCLVVALVEPHVPWVMGDRSRYPVKKLQLPPHIADTPKTREDFAAYLAEITYMDGQVGEILAVLDEAGLRDNTLVLFTSEQGSQFPGCKWTNWDLGVHTGLIARWPGRVPAGRRTSALVEYVDVAPTLIELAGGQPTTMGNFDGTSFVEVLFGQKDTHRTFAYFAHNNFPEGPPYPIRSVTDGRWHYIRNLTPNEMYIEKHLMGMLGGSAPHNAYWPTWIAHSWNRPAVYHLVKRYVLRPAEELYDTASDPFEMTNLIDRAELVDVKARLSQELDRWLTEQKDPGIPLDTPEAHQAIKDGKPLF
;
A
#
# COMPACT_ATOMS: atom_id res chain seq x y z
N MET A 1 39.62 -72.40 -38.73
CA MET A 1 40.11 -73.06 -37.51
C MET A 1 39.08 -74.06 -37.05
N LEU A 2 39.53 -75.28 -36.77
CA LEU A 2 38.78 -76.46 -36.37
C LEU A 2 38.14 -76.30 -34.96
N GLY A 3 37.01 -76.97 -34.70
CA GLY A 3 36.52 -77.18 -33.32
C GLY A 3 35.03 -77.52 -33.18
N PHE A 4 34.72 -78.82 -33.22
CA PHE A 4 33.46 -79.55 -32.92
C PHE A 4 32.93 -79.34 -31.45
N PRO A 5 31.81 -79.95 -30.97
CA PRO A 5 30.45 -80.05 -31.54
C PRO A 5 29.25 -80.15 -30.52
N PHE A 6 28.02 -80.30 -31.07
CA PHE A 6 26.94 -81.24 -30.69
C PHE A 6 25.89 -80.95 -29.58
N LEU A 7 24.65 -81.39 -29.92
CA LEU A 7 23.42 -81.66 -29.14
C LEU A 7 22.61 -80.43 -28.66
N SER A 8 21.27 -80.35 -28.78
CA SER A 8 20.23 -81.33 -29.13
C SER A 8 18.95 -80.64 -29.59
N GLN A 9 18.26 -81.26 -30.56
CA GLN A 9 16.88 -80.99 -30.97
C GLN A 9 15.88 -81.05 -29.81
N LYS A 10 14.79 -80.28 -29.90
CA LYS A 10 13.40 -80.78 -30.04
C LYS A 10 12.38 -79.62 -29.96
N LEU A 11 11.61 -79.43 -31.04
CA LEU A 11 10.13 -79.56 -31.09
C LEU A 11 9.40 -78.29 -30.57
N TRP A 12 8.38 -77.70 -31.19
CA TRP A 12 7.44 -78.12 -32.23
C TRP A 12 6.38 -77.00 -32.38
N GLU A 13 6.02 -76.68 -33.63
CA GLU A 13 4.75 -76.07 -34.09
C GLU A 13 4.36 -74.66 -33.57
N ALA A 14 3.59 -73.81 -34.27
CA ALA A 14 2.71 -74.00 -35.42
C ALA A 14 2.45 -72.65 -36.12
N THR A 15 2.44 -72.66 -37.47
CA THR A 15 1.41 -72.10 -38.40
C THR A 15 0.82 -70.68 -38.21
N VAL A 16 0.44 -69.87 -39.20
CA VAL A 16 0.33 -69.83 -40.69
C VAL A 16 -0.21 -68.41 -40.97
N ARG A 17 0.50 -67.55 -41.71
CA ARG A 17 0.29 -67.15 -43.14
C ARG A 17 -1.09 -66.58 -43.54
N LEU A 18 -0.98 -65.73 -44.58
CA LEU A 18 -1.95 -65.20 -45.56
C LEU A 18 -2.60 -63.85 -45.19
N SER A 19 -2.35 -62.72 -45.86
CA SER A 19 -2.45 -62.35 -47.32
C SER A 19 -3.58 -61.31 -47.44
N LEU A 20 -3.64 -60.29 -48.29
CA LEU A 20 -2.84 -59.70 -49.37
C LEU A 20 -3.67 -58.47 -49.87
N LEU A 21 -3.03 -57.55 -50.61
CA LEU A 21 -3.63 -56.56 -51.56
C LEU A 21 -4.33 -55.33 -50.93
N LEU A 22 -4.36 -54.11 -51.48
CA LEU A 22 -3.72 -53.39 -52.58
C LEU A 22 -4.24 -51.93 -52.51
N PHE A 23 -3.50 -50.99 -53.10
CA PHE A 23 -3.92 -49.68 -53.65
C PHE A 23 -4.45 -48.56 -52.72
N GLY A 24 -3.82 -47.38 -52.83
CA GLY A 24 -4.43 -46.12 -52.44
C GLY A 24 -3.45 -44.99 -52.13
N PHE A 25 -2.74 -44.47 -53.13
CA PHE A 25 -2.12 -43.15 -53.03
C PHE A 25 -3.24 -42.10 -52.93
N ALA A 26 -3.43 -41.53 -51.74
CA ALA A 26 -4.26 -40.36 -51.53
C ALA A 26 -3.48 -39.36 -50.67
N CYS A 27 -3.19 -38.21 -51.27
CA CYS A 27 -2.72 -37.01 -50.60
C CYS A 27 -3.64 -36.70 -49.41
N VAL A 28 -3.11 -36.83 -48.19
CA VAL A 28 -3.71 -36.20 -47.02
C VAL A 28 -2.75 -35.11 -46.58
N SER A 29 -2.94 -33.92 -47.17
CA SER A 29 -2.47 -32.67 -46.60
C SER A 29 -3.13 -32.50 -45.23
N TRP A 30 -2.41 -32.89 -44.18
CA TRP A 30 -2.73 -32.50 -42.81
C TRP A 30 -2.55 -30.99 -42.70
N PHE A 31 -3.63 -30.25 -42.88
CA PHE A 31 -3.75 -28.92 -42.30
C PHE A 31 -3.73 -29.10 -40.77
N SER A 32 -2.53 -29.01 -40.19
CA SER A 32 -2.41 -28.64 -38.79
C SER A 32 -2.87 -27.20 -38.67
N SER A 33 -4.17 -27.00 -38.47
CA SER A 33 -4.67 -25.78 -37.85
C SER A 33 -4.11 -25.74 -36.44
N THR A 34 -2.90 -25.21 -36.28
CA THR A 34 -2.50 -24.56 -35.04
C THR A 34 -3.54 -23.48 -34.81
N VAL A 35 -4.55 -23.80 -34.00
CA VAL A 35 -5.34 -22.80 -33.30
C VAL A 35 -4.33 -22.11 -32.41
N SER A 36 -3.69 -21.09 -32.95
CA SER A 36 -3.03 -20.08 -32.16
C SER A 36 -4.18 -19.36 -31.47
N THR A 37 -4.57 -19.85 -30.29
CA THR A 37 -5.24 -19.01 -29.31
C THR A 37 -4.21 -17.93 -28.96
N THR A 38 -4.17 -16.87 -29.76
CA THR A 38 -3.82 -15.56 -29.26
C THR A 38 -4.75 -15.35 -28.07
N LEU A 39 -4.27 -15.61 -26.86
CA LEU A 39 -4.84 -14.99 -25.68
C LEU A 39 -4.80 -13.50 -26.00
N ALA A 40 -5.95 -12.93 -26.38
CA ALA A 40 -6.13 -11.51 -26.24
C ALA A 40 -5.71 -11.22 -24.79
N ALA A 41 -4.74 -10.31 -24.61
CA ALA A 41 -4.30 -9.94 -23.27
C ALA A 41 -5.57 -9.63 -22.46
N GLU A 42 -5.91 -10.48 -21.50
CA GLU A 42 -7.08 -10.28 -20.66
C GLU A 42 -6.83 -8.99 -19.91
N ARG A 43 -7.56 -7.94 -20.28
CA ARG A 43 -7.51 -6.63 -19.66
C ARG A 43 -8.45 -6.68 -18.45
N PRO A 44 -7.93 -6.92 -17.23
CA PRO A 44 -8.79 -7.14 -16.08
C PRO A 44 -9.47 -5.84 -15.67
N ASN A 45 -10.55 -5.96 -14.92
CA ASN A 45 -10.96 -4.86 -14.07
C ASN A 45 -9.98 -4.70 -12.90
N VAL A 46 -9.95 -3.51 -12.31
CA VAL A 46 -9.18 -3.22 -11.11
C VAL A 46 -10.11 -2.64 -10.06
N LEU A 47 -10.03 -3.18 -8.84
CA LEU A 47 -10.70 -2.66 -7.67
C LEU A 47 -9.64 -2.40 -6.59
N ILE A 48 -9.45 -1.14 -6.21
CA ILE A 48 -8.57 -0.74 -5.12
C ILE A 48 -9.46 -0.38 -3.93
N ILE A 49 -9.35 -1.10 -2.83
CA ILE A 49 -10.02 -0.79 -1.56
C ILE A 49 -8.96 -0.22 -0.62
N MET A 50 -9.17 1.01 -0.15
CA MET A 50 -8.20 1.75 0.64
C MET A 50 -8.84 2.15 1.96
N ALA A 51 -8.26 1.70 3.07
CA ALA A 51 -8.57 2.24 4.40
C ALA A 51 -7.93 3.64 4.57
N ASP A 52 -8.32 4.40 5.59
CA ASP A 52 -7.71 5.71 5.90
C ASP A 52 -7.16 5.67 7.34
N ASP A 53 -5.86 5.93 7.51
CA ASP A 53 -5.16 5.87 8.81
C ASP A 53 -5.21 4.48 9.50
N CYS A 54 -5.01 3.39 8.75
CA CYS A 54 -4.95 2.03 9.29
C CYS A 54 -3.48 1.55 9.43
N THR A 55 -2.97 1.49 10.66
CA THR A 55 -1.65 0.91 10.95
C THR A 55 -1.65 -0.56 10.53
N TYR A 56 -0.78 -0.93 9.59
CA TYR A 56 -0.81 -2.25 8.96
C TYR A 56 -0.74 -3.39 9.98
N ASN A 57 0.11 -3.28 11.00
CA ASN A 57 0.35 -4.31 12.01
C ASN A 57 -0.65 -4.27 13.18
N ASP A 58 -1.69 -3.43 13.13
CA ASP A 58 -2.88 -3.60 13.95
C ASP A 58 -3.86 -4.62 13.33
N LEU A 59 -3.69 -4.94 12.03
CA LEU A 59 -4.44 -6.01 11.35
C LEU A 59 -3.87 -7.41 11.70
N PRO A 60 -4.71 -8.40 12.06
CA PRO A 60 -4.30 -9.78 12.33
C PRO A 60 -3.41 -10.42 11.27
N VAL A 61 -3.69 -10.17 9.98
CA VAL A 61 -2.89 -10.68 8.86
C VAL A 61 -1.41 -10.23 8.88
N TYR A 62 -1.11 -9.13 9.58
CA TYR A 62 0.24 -8.60 9.81
C TYR A 62 0.72 -8.75 11.25
N GLY A 63 0.07 -9.62 12.05
CA GLY A 63 0.48 -9.90 13.43
C GLY A 63 -0.22 -9.06 14.49
N GLY A 64 -1.21 -8.25 14.11
CA GLY A 64 -2.05 -7.51 15.05
C GLY A 64 -2.73 -8.41 16.07
N GLN A 65 -2.68 -8.01 17.35
CA GLN A 65 -3.11 -8.86 18.46
C GLN A 65 -4.54 -8.59 18.95
N ASN A 66 -5.15 -7.49 18.51
CA ASN A 66 -6.40 -7.03 19.07
C ASN A 66 -7.55 -7.04 18.05
N ALA A 67 -7.36 -6.44 16.86
CA ALA A 67 -8.44 -6.21 15.91
C ALA A 67 -9.04 -7.52 15.37
N TYR A 68 -10.27 -7.44 14.88
CA TYR A 68 -10.98 -8.56 14.27
C TYR A 68 -11.38 -8.21 12.83
N THR A 69 -10.74 -8.84 11.85
CA THR A 69 -10.89 -8.50 10.42
C THR A 69 -11.09 -9.74 9.52
N PRO A 70 -12.20 -10.48 9.68
CA PRO A 70 -12.42 -11.73 8.95
C PRO A 70 -12.48 -11.58 7.43
N ASN A 71 -12.89 -10.41 6.89
CA ASN A 71 -13.00 -10.21 5.46
C ASN A 71 -11.64 -9.94 4.81
N ILE A 72 -10.80 -9.12 5.44
CA ILE A 72 -9.41 -8.90 5.03
C ILE A 72 -8.60 -10.19 5.18
N ASP A 73 -8.79 -10.94 6.27
CA ASP A 73 -8.15 -12.25 6.48
C ASP A 73 -8.55 -13.26 5.39
N ARG A 74 -9.81 -13.22 4.94
CA ARG A 74 -10.29 -14.02 3.82
C ARG A 74 -9.65 -13.58 2.50
N LEU A 75 -9.60 -12.26 2.24
CA LEU A 75 -8.94 -11.72 1.05
C LEU A 75 -7.46 -12.15 0.99
N ALA A 76 -6.76 -12.11 2.12
CA ALA A 76 -5.39 -12.59 2.25
C ALA A 76 -5.22 -14.08 1.94
N LYS A 77 -6.12 -14.93 2.43
CA LYS A 77 -6.12 -16.38 2.11
C LYS A 77 -6.39 -16.66 0.63
N GLU A 78 -7.12 -15.78 -0.03
CA GLU A 78 -7.46 -15.89 -1.46
C GLU A 78 -6.41 -15.22 -2.37
N GLY A 79 -5.43 -14.51 -1.81
CA GLY A 79 -4.50 -13.66 -2.55
C GLY A 79 -3.05 -13.77 -2.11
N LEU A 80 -2.27 -12.77 -2.49
CA LEU A 80 -0.87 -12.54 -2.15
C LEU A 80 -0.77 -11.38 -1.17
N VAL A 81 -0.19 -11.61 0.00
CA VAL A 81 0.10 -10.58 1.00
C VAL A 81 1.53 -10.06 0.79
N PHE A 82 1.69 -8.74 0.72
CA PHE A 82 3.01 -8.11 0.67
C PHE A 82 3.46 -7.77 2.09
N ASP A 83 4.56 -8.36 2.54
CA ASP A 83 5.13 -8.10 3.88
C ASP A 83 5.87 -6.76 3.95
N ARG A 84 6.08 -6.10 2.80
CA ARG A 84 6.90 -4.90 2.63
C ARG A 84 6.31 -4.02 1.54
N ALA A 85 5.23 -3.33 1.87
CA ALA A 85 4.65 -2.30 1.01
C ALA A 85 4.72 -0.96 1.72
N TYR A 86 5.10 0.09 0.98
CA TYR A 86 5.35 1.40 1.56
C TYR A 86 4.72 2.53 0.75
N LEU A 87 4.64 3.69 1.40
CA LEU A 87 4.33 4.99 0.81
C LEU A 87 5.39 6.00 1.26
N THR A 88 5.61 7.04 0.46
CA THR A 88 6.72 7.98 0.67
C THR A 88 6.44 8.96 1.80
N MET A 89 5.20 9.43 1.94
CA MET A 89 4.80 10.45 2.91
C MET A 89 3.57 9.97 3.68
N ALA A 90 3.72 9.77 4.99
CA ALA A 90 2.64 9.33 5.90
C ALA A 90 1.59 10.43 6.15
N MET A 91 0.95 10.88 5.08
CA MET A 91 -0.05 11.95 4.99
C MET A 91 -1.03 11.60 3.86
N CYS A 92 -2.33 11.74 4.11
CA CYS A 92 -3.40 11.28 3.21
C CYS A 92 -3.25 11.77 1.77
N GLN A 93 -3.05 13.07 1.55
CA GLN A 93 -3.05 13.63 0.19
C GLN A 93 -1.76 13.26 -0.59
N PRO A 94 -0.54 13.40 -0.02
CA PRO A 94 0.69 12.93 -0.65
C PRO A 94 0.71 11.46 -1.03
N CYS A 95 0.30 10.54 -0.13
CA CYS A 95 0.32 9.11 -0.44
C CYS A 95 -0.71 8.74 -1.51
N ARG A 96 -1.89 9.36 -1.51
CA ARG A 96 -2.89 9.15 -2.58
C ARG A 96 -2.39 9.69 -3.91
N ALA A 97 -1.80 10.89 -3.92
CA ALA A 97 -1.19 11.45 -5.12
C ALA A 97 -0.09 10.53 -5.67
N GLU A 98 0.76 9.98 -4.80
CA GLU A 98 1.80 9.01 -5.16
C GLU A 98 1.21 7.76 -5.83
N LEU A 99 0.23 7.11 -5.20
CA LEU A 99 -0.43 5.91 -5.72
C LEU A 99 -1.10 6.16 -7.08
N TYR A 100 -1.74 7.32 -7.24
CA TYR A 100 -2.48 7.64 -8.46
C TYR A 100 -1.60 8.11 -9.61
N THR A 101 -0.41 8.65 -9.34
CA THR A 101 0.47 9.24 -10.38
C THR A 101 1.65 8.36 -10.73
N GLY A 102 2.07 7.46 -9.83
CA GLY A 102 3.31 6.72 -9.96
C GLY A 102 4.56 7.60 -9.83
N LEU A 103 4.42 8.75 -9.17
CA LEU A 103 5.47 9.75 -8.97
C LEU A 103 5.61 10.05 -7.48
N PHE A 104 6.85 10.21 -7.03
CA PHE A 104 7.13 10.63 -5.66
C PHE A 104 6.60 12.05 -5.39
N PRO A 105 6.28 12.39 -4.12
CA PRO A 105 5.81 13.72 -3.73
C PRO A 105 6.61 14.90 -4.27
N MET A 106 7.94 14.78 -4.36
CA MET A 106 8.80 15.85 -4.89
C MET A 106 8.52 16.14 -6.37
N ARG A 107 8.23 15.10 -7.15
CA ARG A 107 7.97 15.18 -8.59
C ARG A 107 6.51 15.44 -8.93
N ASN A 108 5.56 14.85 -8.19
CA ASN A 108 4.14 15.19 -8.36
C ASN A 108 3.80 16.56 -7.73
N GLY A 109 4.60 17.05 -6.77
CA GLY A 109 4.48 18.35 -6.10
C GLY A 109 3.62 18.36 -4.82
N CYS A 110 2.94 17.26 -4.53
CA CYS A 110 2.10 17.10 -3.36
C CYS A 110 2.95 16.74 -2.12
N CYS A 111 3.64 17.74 -1.58
CA CYS A 111 4.61 17.57 -0.48
C CYS A 111 4.04 17.81 0.92
N TRP A 112 2.73 18.07 1.04
CA TRP A 112 1.98 18.31 2.28
C TRP A 112 0.54 17.79 2.19
N ASN A 113 -0.08 17.49 3.35
CA ASN A 113 -1.40 16.86 3.46
C ASN A 113 -2.57 17.64 2.82
N HIS A 114 -2.40 18.93 2.50
CA HIS A 114 -3.40 19.76 1.85
C HIS A 114 -2.76 20.64 0.76
N SER A 115 -1.88 20.02 -0.05
CA SER A 115 -1.17 20.69 -1.13
C SER A 115 -1.46 20.07 -2.49
N ALA A 116 -1.77 20.91 -3.46
CA ALA A 116 -2.03 20.50 -4.83
C ALA A 116 -0.82 19.82 -5.49
N SER A 117 -1.08 18.82 -6.32
CA SER A 117 -0.09 18.35 -7.30
C SER A 117 0.17 19.43 -8.36
N ARG A 118 1.36 19.39 -8.97
CA ARG A 118 1.76 20.33 -10.04
C ARG A 118 0.80 20.21 -11.23
N PRO A 119 0.42 21.33 -11.85
CA PRO A 119 -0.35 21.31 -13.09
C PRO A 119 0.32 20.45 -14.17
N GLY A 120 -0.48 19.68 -14.92
CA GLY A 120 0.00 18.83 -16.01
C GLY A 120 0.53 17.45 -15.59
N VAL A 121 0.63 17.17 -14.28
CA VAL A 121 0.85 15.81 -13.78
C VAL A 121 -0.30 14.92 -14.26
N GLN A 122 0.03 13.68 -14.66
CA GLN A 122 -0.93 12.69 -15.11
C GLN A 122 -1.10 11.61 -14.05
N SER A 123 -2.30 11.03 -14.01
CA SER A 123 -2.75 10.08 -12.99
C SER A 123 -3.49 8.90 -13.61
N LEU A 124 -3.92 7.94 -12.80
CA LEU A 124 -4.64 6.73 -13.25
C LEU A 124 -5.76 7.04 -14.27
N PRO A 125 -6.68 8.00 -14.05
CA PRO A 125 -7.67 8.39 -15.05
C PRO A 125 -7.10 8.73 -16.43
N HIS A 126 -5.97 9.45 -16.47
CA HIS A 126 -5.30 9.82 -17.72
C HIS A 126 -4.68 8.62 -18.42
N HIS A 127 -3.93 7.80 -17.67
CA HIS A 127 -3.17 6.70 -18.24
C HIS A 127 -4.08 5.54 -18.65
N LEU A 128 -4.95 5.07 -17.74
CA LEU A 128 -5.85 3.96 -18.02
C LEU A 128 -6.99 4.38 -18.96
N GLY A 129 -7.43 5.64 -18.90
CA GLY A 129 -8.41 6.19 -19.85
C GLY A 129 -7.95 6.10 -21.30
N ARG A 130 -6.67 6.41 -21.59
CA ARG A 130 -6.07 6.23 -22.93
C ARG A 130 -6.05 4.77 -23.39
N LEU A 131 -6.00 3.83 -22.45
CA LEU A 131 -6.08 2.41 -22.73
C LEU A 131 -7.53 1.96 -22.91
N GLY A 132 -8.53 2.78 -22.56
CA GLY A 132 -9.96 2.50 -22.73
C GLY A 132 -10.69 2.11 -21.44
N TYR A 133 -10.06 2.30 -20.28
CA TYR A 133 -10.70 2.03 -18.98
C TYR A 133 -11.60 3.18 -18.56
N ARG A 134 -12.68 2.86 -17.84
CA ARG A 134 -13.36 3.81 -16.97
C ARG A 134 -12.62 3.87 -15.64
N VAL A 135 -12.37 5.07 -15.12
CA VAL A 135 -11.62 5.23 -13.86
C VAL A 135 -12.44 6.06 -12.89
N GLY A 136 -12.92 5.43 -11.83
CA GLY A 136 -13.82 6.03 -10.86
C GLY A 136 -13.26 5.99 -9.44
N LEU A 137 -13.76 6.89 -8.61
CA LEU A 137 -13.44 6.97 -7.18
C LEU A 137 -14.74 7.10 -6.38
N ALA A 138 -14.93 6.18 -5.43
CA ALA A 138 -15.95 6.26 -4.40
C ALA A 138 -15.31 6.55 -3.04
N GLY A 139 -15.84 7.51 -2.29
CA GLY A 139 -15.35 7.87 -0.97
C GLY A 139 -14.31 9.00 -0.99
N LYS A 140 -13.37 8.98 -0.03
CA LYS A 140 -12.46 10.10 0.21
C LYS A 140 -11.56 10.38 -0.98
N VAL A 141 -11.76 11.53 -1.64
CA VAL A 141 -10.94 11.94 -2.79
C VAL A 141 -9.56 12.38 -2.30
N HIS A 142 -9.54 13.44 -1.48
CA HIS A 142 -8.37 14.07 -0.88
C HIS A 142 -7.12 14.15 -1.77
N VAL A 143 -7.32 14.53 -3.04
CA VAL A 143 -6.29 14.86 -4.02
C VAL A 143 -6.78 16.00 -4.90
N GLU A 144 -5.87 16.87 -5.30
CA GLU A 144 -6.17 18.04 -6.13
C GLU A 144 -4.92 18.41 -6.97
N PRO A 145 -5.08 19.11 -8.09
CA PRO A 145 -6.31 19.65 -8.66
C PRO A 145 -7.12 18.62 -9.48
N LYS A 146 -8.40 18.92 -9.75
CA LYS A 146 -9.33 18.01 -10.45
C LYS A 146 -8.88 17.65 -11.87
N ASP A 147 -8.19 18.54 -12.56
CA ASP A 147 -7.62 18.26 -13.88
C ASP A 147 -6.44 17.29 -13.81
N VAL A 148 -5.69 17.23 -12.70
CA VAL A 148 -4.68 16.20 -12.45
C VAL A 148 -5.34 14.88 -12.01
N PHE A 149 -6.45 14.93 -11.29
CA PHE A 149 -7.17 13.74 -10.81
C PHE A 149 -8.62 13.67 -11.31
N PRO A 150 -8.86 13.54 -12.63
CA PRO A 150 -10.21 13.59 -13.21
C PRO A 150 -10.90 12.22 -13.08
N PHE A 151 -10.95 11.68 -11.86
CA PHE A 151 -11.74 10.50 -11.55
C PHE A 151 -13.21 10.78 -11.82
N GLU A 152 -13.91 9.77 -12.32
CA GLU A 152 -15.36 9.78 -12.28
C GLU A 152 -15.84 9.65 -10.83
N ASP A 153 -16.74 10.55 -10.43
CA ASP A 153 -17.34 10.53 -9.10
C ASP A 153 -18.33 9.35 -8.98
N VAL A 154 -18.09 8.45 -8.02
CA VAL A 154 -18.92 7.29 -7.77
C VAL A 154 -19.59 7.45 -6.39
N PRO A 155 -20.93 7.61 -6.33
CA PRO A 155 -21.61 7.94 -5.09
C PRO A 155 -21.69 6.74 -4.14
N GLY A 156 -22.07 7.02 -2.89
CA GLY A 156 -22.40 6.00 -1.90
C GLY A 156 -21.41 5.89 -0.75
N PHE A 157 -20.24 6.51 -0.84
CA PHE A 157 -19.28 6.59 0.26
C PHE A 157 -18.96 8.06 0.57
N ALA A 158 -18.54 8.36 1.81
CA ALA A 158 -18.27 9.72 2.25
C ALA A 158 -17.09 10.33 1.46
N ALA A 159 -17.32 11.47 0.80
CA ALA A 159 -16.33 12.10 -0.08
C ALA A 159 -15.23 12.90 0.65
N ASN A 160 -15.47 13.23 1.93
CA ASN A 160 -14.58 14.01 2.79
C ASN A 160 -14.13 13.19 4.00
N CYS A 161 -13.27 13.76 4.86
CA CYS A 161 -12.90 13.13 6.13
C CYS A 161 -14.11 12.77 7.00
N VAL A 162 -13.87 11.91 7.99
CA VAL A 162 -14.88 11.39 8.93
C VAL A 162 -15.75 12.52 9.50
N ALA A 163 -17.06 12.32 9.42
CA ALA A 163 -18.06 13.12 10.13
C ALA A 163 -18.56 12.34 11.34
N ASP A 164 -19.07 13.05 12.35
CA ASP A 164 -19.67 12.46 13.55
C ASP A 164 -21.16 12.86 13.64
N PRO A 165 -22.11 11.92 13.45
CA PRO A 165 -21.89 10.51 13.08
C PRO A 165 -21.46 10.36 11.62
N THR A 166 -20.75 9.28 11.31
CA THR A 166 -20.35 9.00 9.93
C THR A 166 -21.58 8.60 9.12
N PRO A 167 -21.83 9.21 7.94
CA PRO A 167 -22.97 8.86 7.12
C PRO A 167 -22.93 7.37 6.73
N PRO A 168 -24.06 6.66 6.73
CA PRO A 168 -24.09 5.29 6.24
C PRO A 168 -23.68 5.27 4.77
N HIS A 169 -22.90 4.26 4.38
CA HIS A 169 -22.56 4.05 2.98
C HIS A 169 -23.70 3.33 2.24
N ASN A 170 -23.70 3.47 0.91
CA ASN A 170 -24.60 2.80 -0.02
C ASN A 170 -23.77 2.13 -1.13
N LEU A 171 -24.07 0.88 -1.42
CA LEU A 171 -23.38 0.05 -2.42
C LEU A 171 -23.90 0.25 -3.86
N ASP A 172 -25.01 0.95 -4.06
CA ASP A 172 -25.65 1.14 -5.37
C ASP A 172 -24.72 1.82 -6.38
N GLY A 173 -23.97 2.84 -5.94
CA GLY A 173 -23.07 3.60 -6.82
C GLY A 173 -21.93 2.74 -7.34
N ILE A 174 -21.26 1.99 -6.46
CA ILE A 174 -20.18 1.07 -6.87
C ILE A 174 -20.74 -0.08 -7.73
N ARG A 175 -21.93 -0.60 -7.41
CA ARG A 175 -22.58 -1.65 -8.20
C ARG A 175 -22.88 -1.14 -9.62
N GLN A 176 -23.50 0.02 -9.73
CA GLN A 176 -23.78 0.65 -11.03
C GLN A 176 -22.49 0.91 -11.81
N PHE A 177 -21.45 1.44 -11.18
CA PHE A 177 -20.18 1.70 -11.84
C PHE A 177 -19.55 0.40 -12.36
N MET A 178 -19.53 -0.66 -11.57
CA MET A 178 -18.96 -1.95 -11.98
C MET A 178 -19.74 -2.61 -13.13
N THR A 179 -21.07 -2.48 -13.17
CA THR A 179 -21.90 -3.28 -14.09
C THR A 179 -22.42 -2.55 -15.33
N ARG A 180 -22.35 -1.21 -15.40
CA ARG A 180 -23.09 -0.45 -16.43
C ARG A 180 -22.58 -0.61 -17.87
N GLU A 181 -21.32 -0.99 -18.08
CA GLU A 181 -20.72 -1.19 -19.40
C GLU A 181 -19.90 -2.49 -19.39
N LYS A 182 -20.51 -3.61 -19.78
CA LYS A 182 -19.94 -4.96 -19.56
C LYS A 182 -18.66 -5.24 -20.34
N ASP A 183 -18.51 -4.65 -21.52
CA ASP A 183 -17.38 -4.89 -22.42
C ASP A 183 -16.24 -3.89 -22.20
N GLN A 184 -16.45 -2.87 -21.36
CA GLN A 184 -15.45 -1.85 -21.07
C GLN A 184 -14.85 -2.08 -19.67
N PRO A 185 -13.52 -2.31 -19.56
CA PRO A 185 -12.91 -2.55 -18.27
C PRO A 185 -12.92 -1.29 -17.40
N PHE A 186 -12.90 -1.48 -16.09
CA PHE A 186 -12.86 -0.39 -15.13
C PHE A 186 -11.69 -0.47 -14.17
N CYS A 187 -11.30 0.68 -13.63
CA CYS A 187 -10.51 0.81 -12.42
C CYS A 187 -11.34 1.62 -11.41
N LEU A 188 -11.75 0.99 -10.32
CA LEU A 188 -12.51 1.64 -9.26
C LEU A 188 -11.64 1.73 -8.00
N VAL A 189 -11.46 2.93 -7.48
CA VAL A 189 -10.92 3.15 -6.13
C VAL A 189 -12.09 3.34 -5.18
N VAL A 190 -12.18 2.51 -4.14
CA VAL A 190 -13.09 2.70 -3.00
C VAL A 190 -12.23 3.13 -1.81
N ALA A 191 -12.18 4.43 -1.60
CA ALA A 191 -11.41 5.10 -0.57
C ALA A 191 -12.28 5.30 0.68
N LEU A 192 -12.19 4.37 1.62
CA LEU A 192 -12.91 4.44 2.89
C LEU A 192 -12.37 5.61 3.73
N VAL A 193 -13.18 6.09 4.68
CA VAL A 193 -12.77 7.13 5.64
C VAL A 193 -12.34 6.50 6.96
N GLU A 194 -12.66 5.23 7.17
CA GLU A 194 -12.33 4.47 8.35
C GLU A 194 -10.97 3.78 8.19
N PRO A 195 -10.18 3.64 9.28
CA PRO A 195 -10.42 4.08 10.66
C PRO A 195 -9.81 5.46 11.01
N HIS A 196 -9.97 6.49 10.19
CA HIS A 196 -9.47 7.83 10.51
C HIS A 196 -10.22 8.42 11.72
N VAL A 197 -9.56 9.31 12.48
CA VAL A 197 -10.23 10.02 13.58
C VAL A 197 -11.34 10.98 13.07
N PRO A 198 -12.42 11.23 13.82
CA PRO A 198 -12.72 10.64 15.13
C PRO A 198 -13.26 9.22 15.07
N TRP A 199 -12.82 8.37 16.00
CA TRP A 199 -13.23 6.96 16.03
C TRP A 199 -14.63 6.76 16.62
N VAL A 200 -15.66 6.99 15.83
CA VAL A 200 -17.08 7.00 16.27
C VAL A 200 -17.87 5.79 15.80
N MET A 201 -17.27 4.91 15.01
CA MET A 201 -17.94 3.75 14.41
C MET A 201 -17.54 2.43 15.09
N GLY A 202 -18.35 1.39 14.85
CA GLY A 202 -18.12 0.04 15.35
C GLY A 202 -18.53 -0.22 16.81
N ASP A 203 -18.52 -1.49 17.19
CA ASP A 203 -18.90 -1.94 18.54
C ASP A 203 -17.69 -1.99 19.48
N ARG A 204 -17.50 -0.91 20.25
CA ARG A 204 -16.44 -0.78 21.25
C ARG A 204 -16.50 -1.82 22.36
N SER A 205 -17.67 -2.41 22.64
CA SER A 205 -17.82 -3.40 23.72
C SER A 205 -17.04 -4.69 23.46
N ARG A 206 -16.70 -4.95 22.18
CA ARG A 206 -15.84 -6.06 21.75
C ARG A 206 -14.38 -5.89 22.18
N TYR A 207 -13.98 -4.69 22.55
CA TYR A 207 -12.61 -4.30 22.87
C TYR A 207 -12.49 -3.83 24.32
N PRO A 208 -12.71 -4.71 25.32
CA PRO A 208 -12.62 -4.32 26.72
C PRO A 208 -11.20 -3.84 27.05
N VAL A 209 -11.07 -2.56 27.41
CA VAL A 209 -9.81 -1.82 27.61
C VAL A 209 -8.73 -2.55 28.44
N LYS A 210 -9.17 -3.35 29.43
CA LYS A 210 -8.28 -4.12 30.32
C LYS A 210 -7.64 -5.35 29.67
N LYS A 211 -8.18 -5.83 28.55
CA LYS A 211 -7.67 -7.00 27.82
C LYS A 211 -6.77 -6.61 26.63
N LEU A 212 -6.76 -5.33 26.26
CA LEU A 212 -5.98 -4.84 25.13
C LEU A 212 -4.49 -5.00 25.38
N GLN A 213 -3.79 -5.57 24.38
CA GLN A 213 -2.35 -5.60 24.29
C GLN A 213 -1.91 -4.33 23.57
N LEU A 214 -1.38 -3.35 24.30
CA LEU A 214 -0.89 -2.11 23.70
C LEU A 214 0.49 -2.34 23.07
N PRO A 215 0.71 -1.88 21.83
CA PRO A 215 2.05 -1.84 21.24
C PRO A 215 3.05 -1.05 22.09
N PRO A 216 4.37 -1.35 22.02
CA PRO A 216 5.37 -0.71 22.89
C PRO A 216 5.56 0.80 22.63
N HIS A 217 5.15 1.30 21.46
CA HIS A 217 5.18 2.73 21.14
C HIS A 217 4.01 3.50 21.76
N ILE A 218 2.99 2.81 22.29
CA ILE A 218 1.77 3.40 22.86
C ILE A 218 1.89 3.48 24.38
N ALA A 219 1.74 4.67 24.96
CA ALA A 219 1.76 4.83 26.41
C ALA A 219 0.51 4.27 27.08
N ASP A 220 0.70 3.46 28.13
CA ASP A 220 -0.40 2.87 28.88
C ASP A 220 -1.05 3.88 29.84
N THR A 221 -2.07 4.59 29.34
CA THR A 221 -2.96 5.45 30.12
C THR A 221 -4.42 5.00 29.93
N PRO A 222 -5.32 5.26 30.90
CA PRO A 222 -6.74 4.91 30.76
C PRO A 222 -7.35 5.46 29.46
N LYS A 223 -7.07 6.74 29.16
CA LYS A 223 -7.57 7.39 27.95
C LYS A 223 -6.99 6.76 26.68
N THR A 224 -5.69 6.43 26.67
CA THR A 224 -5.09 5.74 25.53
C THR A 224 -5.74 4.39 25.25
N ARG A 225 -6.07 3.63 26.30
CA ARG A 225 -6.77 2.35 26.12
C ARG A 225 -8.19 2.53 25.60
N GLU A 226 -8.92 3.54 26.05
CA GLU A 226 -10.26 3.88 25.53
C GLU A 226 -10.21 4.26 24.05
N ASP A 227 -9.27 5.11 23.68
CA ASP A 227 -9.06 5.58 22.31
C ASP A 227 -8.60 4.44 21.39
N PHE A 228 -7.68 3.59 21.86
CA PHE A 228 -7.26 2.41 21.13
C PHE A 228 -8.40 1.39 20.97
N ALA A 229 -9.27 1.22 21.98
CA ALA A 229 -10.46 0.39 21.86
C ALA A 229 -11.44 0.92 20.79
N ALA A 230 -11.61 2.25 20.71
CA ALA A 230 -12.44 2.89 19.70
C ALA A 230 -11.86 2.69 18.30
N TYR A 231 -10.55 2.90 18.15
CA TYR A 231 -9.82 2.63 16.90
C TYR A 231 -10.01 1.19 16.40
N LEU A 232 -9.85 0.20 17.29
CA LEU A 232 -10.03 -1.22 16.95
C LEU A 232 -11.47 -1.57 16.56
N ALA A 233 -12.45 -0.94 17.21
CA ALA A 233 -13.86 -1.07 16.83
C ALA A 233 -14.09 -0.56 15.40
N GLU A 234 -13.43 0.53 15.03
CA GLU A 234 -13.54 1.11 13.71
C GLU A 234 -12.84 0.28 12.63
N ILE A 235 -11.67 -0.31 12.92
CA ILE A 235 -11.04 -1.30 12.04
C ILE A 235 -12.01 -2.45 11.74
N THR A 236 -12.76 -2.91 12.74
CA THR A 236 -13.74 -4.01 12.57
C THR A 236 -14.92 -3.59 11.70
N TYR A 237 -15.36 -2.33 11.85
CA TYR A 237 -16.42 -1.76 11.04
C TYR A 237 -15.97 -1.62 9.58
N MET A 238 -14.76 -1.09 9.36
CA MET A 238 -14.10 -0.98 8.05
C MET A 238 -13.95 -2.35 7.38
N ASP A 239 -13.54 -3.39 8.11
CA ASP A 239 -13.49 -4.76 7.57
C ASP A 239 -14.88 -5.26 7.09
N GLY A 240 -15.95 -4.86 7.77
CA GLY A 240 -17.32 -5.09 7.31
C GLY A 240 -17.59 -4.47 5.94
N GLN A 241 -17.20 -3.21 5.74
CA GLN A 241 -17.30 -2.51 4.45
C GLN A 241 -16.47 -3.22 3.36
N VAL A 242 -15.25 -3.66 3.68
CA VAL A 242 -14.43 -4.47 2.76
C VAL A 242 -15.20 -5.73 2.33
N GLY A 243 -15.82 -6.44 3.27
CA GLY A 243 -16.64 -7.62 2.99
C GLY A 243 -17.80 -7.32 2.04
N GLU A 244 -18.54 -6.24 2.27
CA GLU A 244 -19.67 -5.80 1.46
C GLU A 244 -19.25 -5.38 0.04
N ILE A 245 -18.16 -4.64 -0.10
CA ILE A 245 -17.60 -4.23 -1.40
C ILE A 245 -17.18 -5.48 -2.22
N LEU A 246 -16.52 -6.44 -1.58
CA LEU A 246 -16.15 -7.71 -2.22
C LEU A 246 -17.39 -8.52 -2.62
N ALA A 247 -18.44 -8.50 -1.81
CA ALA A 247 -19.70 -9.16 -2.13
C ALA A 247 -20.38 -8.56 -3.37
N VAL A 248 -20.37 -7.23 -3.52
CA VAL A 248 -20.88 -6.57 -4.75
C VAL A 248 -20.16 -7.06 -6.00
N LEU A 249 -18.83 -7.18 -5.94
CA LEU A 249 -18.02 -7.67 -7.05
C LEU A 249 -18.33 -9.14 -7.39
N ASP A 250 -18.49 -9.98 -6.38
CA ASP A 250 -18.80 -11.41 -6.52
C ASP A 250 -20.23 -11.61 -7.08
N GLU A 251 -21.22 -10.90 -6.54
CA GLU A 251 -22.62 -10.92 -7.02
C GLU A 251 -22.77 -10.42 -8.46
N ALA A 252 -21.93 -9.47 -8.87
CA ALA A 252 -21.87 -8.98 -10.24
C ALA A 252 -21.24 -9.97 -11.22
N GLY A 253 -20.67 -11.09 -10.74
CA GLY A 253 -19.97 -12.07 -11.57
C GLY A 253 -18.64 -11.56 -12.12
N LEU A 254 -18.05 -10.54 -11.49
CA LEU A 254 -16.83 -9.86 -11.98
C LEU A 254 -15.54 -10.38 -11.30
N ARG A 255 -15.69 -11.23 -10.28
CA ARG A 255 -14.62 -11.75 -9.42
C ARG A 255 -13.40 -12.28 -10.19
N ASP A 256 -13.63 -13.12 -11.19
CA ASP A 256 -12.55 -13.87 -11.86
C ASP A 256 -11.74 -13.02 -12.85
N ASN A 257 -12.31 -11.91 -13.32
CA ASN A 257 -11.66 -10.94 -14.21
C ASN A 257 -11.33 -9.61 -13.50
N THR A 258 -11.10 -9.64 -12.18
CA THR A 258 -10.78 -8.42 -11.41
C THR A 258 -9.57 -8.63 -10.53
N LEU A 259 -8.54 -7.79 -10.72
CA LEU A 259 -7.50 -7.59 -9.72
C LEU A 259 -8.09 -6.74 -8.59
N VAL A 260 -8.14 -7.31 -7.40
CA VAL A 260 -8.44 -6.57 -6.17
C VAL A 260 -7.12 -6.24 -5.47
N LEU A 261 -6.93 -4.97 -5.11
CA LEU A 261 -5.88 -4.52 -4.21
C LEU A 261 -6.55 -3.96 -2.95
N PHE A 262 -6.22 -4.51 -1.78
CA PHE A 262 -6.52 -3.86 -0.50
C PHE A 262 -5.26 -3.17 0.00
N THR A 263 -5.40 -1.93 0.45
CA THR A 263 -4.32 -1.20 1.10
C THR A 263 -4.76 -0.55 2.41
N SER A 264 -3.90 -0.55 3.43
CA SER A 264 -4.18 0.09 4.72
C SER A 264 -3.90 1.60 4.72
N GLU A 265 -3.34 2.13 3.62
CA GLU A 265 -2.89 3.52 3.47
C GLU A 265 -1.74 3.84 4.44
N GLN A 266 -1.76 4.92 5.21
CA GLN A 266 -0.73 5.19 6.23
C GLN A 266 -1.13 4.71 7.61
N GLY A 267 -0.17 4.77 8.54
CA GLY A 267 -0.42 4.52 9.95
C GLY A 267 -1.53 5.37 10.56
N SER A 268 -2.04 4.93 11.70
CA SER A 268 -3.04 5.68 12.48
C SER A 268 -2.54 7.05 12.97
N GLN A 269 -3.44 7.84 13.55
CA GLN A 269 -3.05 9.07 14.24
C GLN A 269 -2.30 8.82 15.57
N PHE A 270 -2.03 7.59 15.99
CA PHE A 270 -1.27 7.36 17.23
C PHE A 270 0.21 7.80 17.13
N PRO A 271 0.88 8.12 18.25
CA PRO A 271 2.23 8.67 18.22
C PRO A 271 3.24 7.69 17.64
N GLY A 272 3.83 8.07 16.51
CA GLY A 272 4.83 7.29 15.80
C GLY A 272 4.32 6.55 14.56
N CYS A 273 3.03 6.70 14.27
CA CYS A 273 2.40 6.26 13.03
C CYS A 273 2.42 7.42 12.00
N LYS A 274 1.24 7.94 11.59
CA LYS A 274 1.10 9.06 10.65
C LYS A 274 1.98 10.26 11.03
N TRP A 275 2.33 11.08 10.04
CA TRP A 275 3.18 12.28 10.17
C TRP A 275 4.65 11.99 10.48
N THR A 276 5.04 10.72 10.53
CA THR A 276 6.42 10.32 10.82
C THR A 276 6.99 9.49 9.69
N ASN A 277 8.33 9.46 9.65
CA ASN A 277 9.09 8.56 8.80
C ASN A 277 9.50 7.29 9.57
N TRP A 278 8.86 6.93 10.69
CA TRP A 278 9.06 5.61 11.28
C TRP A 278 8.22 4.57 10.52
N ASP A 279 8.60 3.29 10.59
CA ASP A 279 7.99 2.19 9.83
C ASP A 279 6.46 2.18 9.97
N LEU A 280 5.94 2.39 11.17
CA LEU A 280 4.50 2.44 11.43
C LEU A 280 3.75 3.58 10.71
N GLY A 281 4.44 4.64 10.28
CA GLY A 281 3.85 5.71 9.50
C GLY A 281 3.77 5.39 8.02
N VAL A 282 4.87 4.84 7.48
CA VAL A 282 5.10 4.70 6.03
C VAL A 282 4.85 3.29 5.49
N HIS A 283 4.77 2.29 6.36
CA HIS A 283 4.44 0.91 6.00
C HIS A 283 2.92 0.75 5.88
N THR A 284 2.49 0.32 4.71
CA THR A 284 1.10 0.02 4.41
C THR A 284 0.89 -1.48 4.22
N GLY A 285 -0.22 -2.00 4.73
CA GLY A 285 -0.59 -3.38 4.45
C GLY A 285 -1.12 -3.46 3.03
N LEU A 286 -0.53 -4.29 2.16
CA LEU A 286 -0.99 -4.49 0.78
C LEU A 286 -1.34 -5.97 0.50
N ILE A 287 -2.55 -6.22 0.01
CA ILE A 287 -3.03 -7.56 -0.37
C ILE A 287 -3.55 -7.51 -1.80
N ALA A 288 -3.08 -8.41 -2.65
CA ALA A 288 -3.53 -8.54 -4.03
C ALA A 288 -4.28 -9.85 -4.26
N ARG A 289 -5.43 -9.81 -4.95
CA ARG A 289 -6.23 -10.99 -5.29
C ARG A 289 -6.70 -10.92 -6.73
N TRP A 290 -6.34 -11.91 -7.53
CA TRP A 290 -6.93 -12.17 -8.84
C TRP A 290 -7.01 -13.70 -9.06
N PRO A 291 -8.21 -14.31 -9.05
CA PRO A 291 -8.34 -15.76 -9.16
C PRO A 291 -7.67 -16.31 -10.42
N GLY A 292 -6.86 -17.37 -10.27
CA GLY A 292 -6.14 -18.01 -11.37
C GLY A 292 -4.91 -17.25 -11.92
N ARG A 293 -4.64 -16.02 -11.44
CA ARG A 293 -3.49 -15.21 -11.87
C ARG A 293 -2.54 -14.86 -10.73
N VAL A 294 -3.05 -14.39 -9.59
CA VAL A 294 -2.26 -14.11 -8.39
C VAL A 294 -2.22 -15.36 -7.50
N PRO A 295 -1.04 -15.80 -7.01
CA PRO A 295 -0.94 -16.97 -6.14
C PRO A 295 -1.72 -16.81 -4.83
N ALA A 296 -2.77 -17.62 -4.64
CA ALA A 296 -3.62 -17.57 -3.46
C ALA A 296 -2.94 -18.14 -2.21
N GLY A 297 -3.16 -17.50 -1.06
CA GLY A 297 -2.66 -17.93 0.25
C GLY A 297 -1.13 -17.80 0.38
N ARG A 298 -0.52 -16.90 -0.39
CA ARG A 298 0.93 -16.67 -0.41
C ARG A 298 1.29 -15.34 0.23
N ARG A 299 2.54 -15.22 0.63
CA ARG A 299 3.16 -13.98 1.09
C ARG A 299 4.42 -13.71 0.28
N THR A 300 4.79 -12.44 0.14
CA THR A 300 6.03 -12.01 -0.51
C THR A 300 6.73 -10.93 0.31
N SER A 301 8.06 -11.03 0.38
CA SER A 301 8.92 -9.99 0.94
C SER A 301 9.47 -9.04 -0.12
N ALA A 302 8.96 -9.11 -1.36
CA ALA A 302 9.28 -8.14 -2.40
C ALA A 302 8.90 -6.75 -1.90
N LEU A 303 9.89 -5.86 -1.88
CA LEU A 303 9.69 -4.47 -1.50
C LEU A 303 8.97 -3.75 -2.64
N VAL A 304 7.81 -3.17 -2.34
CA VAL A 304 7.02 -2.35 -3.25
C VAL A 304 6.66 -1.02 -2.60
N GLU A 305 6.43 -0.01 -3.42
CA GLU A 305 6.09 1.34 -2.98
C GLU A 305 4.91 1.87 -3.80
N TYR A 306 4.12 2.80 -3.27
CA TYR A 306 2.92 3.30 -3.94
C TYR A 306 3.18 3.84 -5.35
N VAL A 307 4.36 4.43 -5.60
CA VAL A 307 4.78 4.83 -6.94
C VAL A 307 4.75 3.69 -7.97
N ASP A 308 4.85 2.43 -7.56
CA ASP A 308 4.84 1.27 -8.44
C ASP A 308 3.44 0.86 -8.91
N VAL A 309 2.38 1.34 -8.25
CA VAL A 309 1.01 0.91 -8.55
C VAL A 309 0.59 1.37 -9.95
N ALA A 310 0.74 2.65 -10.27
CA ALA A 310 0.36 3.18 -11.58
C ALA A 310 1.05 2.46 -12.76
N PRO A 311 2.39 2.30 -12.81
CA PRO A 311 3.02 1.54 -13.89
C PRO A 311 2.59 0.06 -13.92
N THR A 312 2.33 -0.57 -12.77
CA THR A 312 1.79 -1.95 -12.72
C THR A 312 0.42 -2.05 -13.36
N LEU A 313 -0.49 -1.12 -13.06
CA LEU A 313 -1.84 -1.11 -13.63
C LEU A 313 -1.83 -0.80 -15.13
N ILE A 314 -0.91 0.06 -15.59
CA ILE A 314 -0.72 0.35 -17.02
C ILE A 314 -0.27 -0.92 -17.77
N GLU A 315 0.68 -1.67 -17.23
CA GLU A 315 1.14 -2.91 -17.84
C GLU A 315 0.03 -3.96 -17.91
N LEU A 316 -0.71 -4.16 -16.80
CA LEU A 316 -1.87 -5.06 -16.77
C LEU A 316 -2.98 -4.65 -17.73
N ALA A 317 -3.13 -3.35 -18.00
CA ALA A 317 -4.06 -2.81 -18.98
C ALA A 317 -3.61 -3.00 -20.44
N GLY A 318 -2.43 -3.58 -20.68
CA GLY A 318 -1.84 -3.79 -22.00
C GLY A 318 -1.04 -2.59 -22.52
N GLY A 319 -0.79 -1.60 -21.68
CA GLY A 319 0.08 -0.46 -21.99
C GLY A 319 1.56 -0.77 -21.72
N GLN A 320 2.43 0.14 -22.15
CA GLN A 320 3.87 0.08 -21.84
C GLN A 320 4.23 1.25 -20.93
N PRO A 321 4.47 1.03 -19.62
CA PRO A 321 4.69 2.13 -18.67
C PRO A 321 5.81 3.08 -19.11
N THR A 322 6.92 2.53 -19.62
CA THR A 322 8.12 3.27 -20.06
C THR A 322 7.87 4.24 -21.21
N THR A 323 6.79 4.09 -21.98
CA THR A 323 6.45 5.01 -23.08
C THR A 323 5.22 5.87 -22.77
N MET A 324 4.45 5.52 -21.75
CA MET A 324 3.21 6.21 -21.37
C MET A 324 3.39 7.27 -20.27
N GLY A 325 4.49 7.19 -19.52
CA GLY A 325 4.81 8.15 -18.47
C GLY A 325 6.27 8.06 -18.05
N ASN A 326 6.75 9.12 -17.39
CA ASN A 326 8.07 9.16 -16.78
C ASN A 326 7.93 8.86 -15.28
N PHE A 327 7.52 7.65 -14.93
CA PHE A 327 7.23 7.25 -13.55
C PHE A 327 8.50 7.19 -12.68
N ASP A 328 8.36 7.37 -11.38
CA ASP A 328 9.38 6.99 -10.39
C ASP A 328 9.28 5.51 -9.99
N GLY A 329 8.08 4.94 -10.19
CA GLY A 329 7.80 3.53 -9.99
C GLY A 329 8.16 2.64 -11.17
N THR A 330 8.19 1.34 -10.90
CA THR A 330 8.27 0.32 -11.94
C THR A 330 7.19 -0.74 -11.70
N SER A 331 6.82 -1.48 -12.74
CA SER A 331 5.78 -2.50 -12.60
C SER A 331 6.26 -3.70 -11.77
N PHE A 332 5.44 -4.15 -10.82
CA PHE A 332 5.66 -5.37 -10.05
C PHE A 332 4.76 -6.53 -10.48
N VAL A 333 4.28 -6.52 -11.74
CA VAL A 333 3.47 -7.61 -12.34
C VAL A 333 4.11 -8.99 -12.15
N GLU A 334 5.43 -9.09 -12.33
CA GLU A 334 6.14 -10.36 -12.18
C GLU A 334 6.06 -10.88 -10.72
N VAL A 335 6.02 -10.00 -9.72
CA VAL A 335 5.80 -10.39 -8.33
C VAL A 335 4.34 -10.79 -8.11
N LEU A 336 3.38 -10.03 -8.65
CA LEU A 336 1.95 -10.35 -8.55
C LEU A 336 1.64 -11.75 -9.07
N PHE A 337 2.32 -12.18 -10.15
CA PHE A 337 2.14 -13.50 -10.74
C PHE A 337 3.08 -14.58 -10.19
N GLY A 338 3.87 -14.26 -9.15
CA GLY A 338 4.80 -15.21 -8.52
C GLY A 338 5.96 -15.65 -9.42
N GLN A 339 6.32 -14.83 -10.41
CA GLN A 339 7.43 -15.06 -11.33
C GLN A 339 8.75 -14.50 -10.77
N LYS A 340 8.68 -13.52 -9.88
CA LYS A 340 9.82 -12.96 -9.14
C LYS A 340 9.49 -12.83 -7.65
N ASP A 341 10.52 -13.01 -6.83
CA ASP A 341 10.44 -12.85 -5.37
C ASP A 341 10.90 -11.46 -4.88
N THR A 342 11.42 -10.63 -5.79
CA THR A 342 11.97 -9.30 -5.48
C THR A 342 11.53 -8.27 -6.52
N HIS A 343 11.38 -7.02 -6.08
CA HIS A 343 11.07 -5.88 -6.96
C HIS A 343 12.04 -4.72 -6.74
N ARG A 344 11.87 -3.95 -5.66
CA ARG A 344 12.80 -2.89 -5.27
C ARG A 344 13.92 -3.40 -4.36
N THR A 345 15.04 -2.67 -4.35
CA THR A 345 16.07 -2.80 -3.31
C THR A 345 15.83 -1.84 -2.14
N PHE A 346 15.24 -0.67 -2.40
CA PHE A 346 15.00 0.37 -1.40
C PHE A 346 13.59 0.98 -1.56
N ALA A 347 13.03 1.46 -0.46
CA ALA A 347 11.92 2.43 -0.41
C ALA A 347 12.40 3.71 0.27
N TYR A 348 11.76 4.84 -0.07
CA TYR A 348 12.23 6.17 0.31
C TYR A 348 11.11 6.96 0.92
N PHE A 349 11.40 7.67 2.01
CA PHE A 349 10.38 8.40 2.74
C PHE A 349 10.78 9.85 2.95
N ALA A 350 9.77 10.70 2.99
CA ALA A 350 9.89 12.12 3.26
C ALA A 350 8.75 12.58 4.16
N HIS A 351 8.99 13.65 4.92
CA HIS A 351 7.97 14.38 5.67
C HIS A 351 8.32 15.87 5.64
N ASN A 352 7.29 16.71 5.53
CA ASN A 352 7.38 18.14 5.74
C ASN A 352 6.26 18.51 6.71
N ASN A 353 6.58 19.24 7.76
CA ASN A 353 5.72 19.35 8.93
C ASN A 353 4.82 20.59 8.90
N PHE A 354 5.24 21.68 8.25
CA PHE A 354 4.41 22.88 8.15
C PHE A 354 3.22 22.63 7.20
N PRO A 355 1.98 23.07 7.47
CA PRO A 355 1.51 23.90 8.57
C PRO A 355 0.93 23.10 9.75
N GLU A 356 1.19 21.79 9.79
CA GLU A 356 0.70 20.90 10.85
C GLU A 356 1.53 21.03 12.13
N GLY A 357 2.76 21.54 12.01
CA GLY A 357 3.55 22.12 13.08
C GLY A 357 4.63 23.07 12.56
N PRO A 358 5.63 23.41 13.39
CA PRO A 358 6.84 24.11 12.93
C PRO A 358 7.58 23.30 11.86
N PRO A 359 8.30 23.94 10.93
CA PRO A 359 9.20 23.27 9.99
C PRO A 359 10.05 22.17 10.64
N TYR A 360 9.87 20.94 10.16
CA TYR A 360 10.60 19.77 10.61
C TYR A 360 10.71 18.74 9.47
N PRO A 361 11.53 19.01 8.44
CA PRO A 361 11.66 18.11 7.32
C PRO A 361 12.47 16.86 7.71
N ILE A 362 11.95 15.69 7.33
CA ILE A 362 12.55 14.38 7.60
C ILE A 362 12.74 13.65 6.28
N ARG A 363 13.85 12.93 6.11
CA ARG A 363 14.13 12.09 4.94
C ARG A 363 14.68 10.75 5.39
N SER A 364 14.25 9.65 4.78
CA SER A 364 14.72 8.32 5.16
C SER A 364 14.68 7.32 4.01
N VAL A 365 15.37 6.20 4.22
CA VAL A 365 15.43 5.09 3.26
C VAL A 365 15.47 3.77 4.02
N THR A 366 14.79 2.76 3.48
CA THR A 366 14.86 1.38 3.97
C THR A 366 15.26 0.43 2.86
N ASP A 367 16.05 -0.61 3.19
CA ASP A 367 16.29 -1.76 2.30
C ASP A 367 15.38 -2.96 2.60
N GLY A 368 14.32 -2.74 3.37
CA GLY A 368 13.39 -3.76 3.85
C GLY A 368 13.81 -4.46 5.14
N ARG A 369 14.99 -4.15 5.67
CA ARG A 369 15.41 -4.55 7.03
C ARG A 369 15.98 -3.38 7.81
N TRP A 370 16.94 -2.67 7.23
CA TRP A 370 17.58 -1.54 7.86
C TRP A 370 16.90 -0.26 7.41
N HIS A 371 16.47 0.54 8.37
CA HIS A 371 15.83 1.82 8.11
C HIS A 371 16.66 2.95 8.70
N TYR A 372 17.06 3.88 7.85
CA TYR A 372 17.88 5.02 8.20
C TYR A 372 17.12 6.32 8.01
N ILE A 373 17.08 7.16 9.03
CA ILE A 373 16.32 8.42 9.08
C ILE A 373 17.25 9.60 9.34
N ARG A 374 17.04 10.70 8.60
CA ARG A 374 17.66 12.01 8.84
C ARG A 374 16.60 13.04 9.19
N ASN A 375 16.70 13.60 10.39
CA ASN A 375 15.93 14.77 10.81
C ASN A 375 16.75 16.01 10.45
N LEU A 376 16.29 16.82 9.48
CA LEU A 376 17.12 17.89 8.92
C LEU A 376 17.24 19.11 9.85
N THR A 377 16.35 19.23 10.84
CA THR A 377 16.34 20.29 11.87
C THR A 377 16.34 19.70 13.28
N PRO A 378 17.35 18.90 13.69
CA PRO A 378 17.30 18.10 14.92
C PRO A 378 17.39 18.90 16.22
N ASN A 379 17.69 20.20 16.12
CA ASN A 379 17.68 21.12 17.27
C ASN A 379 16.27 21.69 17.55
N GLU A 380 15.31 21.49 16.64
CA GLU A 380 13.92 21.88 16.82
C GLU A 380 13.13 20.81 17.58
N MET A 381 12.01 21.21 18.18
CA MET A 381 11.03 20.26 18.71
C MET A 381 10.09 19.82 17.60
N TYR A 382 9.89 18.51 17.47
CA TYR A 382 8.83 18.00 16.61
C TYR A 382 7.48 18.19 17.31
N ILE A 383 6.59 18.93 16.66
CA ILE A 383 5.22 19.19 17.11
C ILE A 383 4.28 18.90 15.95
N GLU A 384 3.22 18.14 16.18
CA GLU A 384 2.18 17.88 15.19
C GLU A 384 0.82 18.18 15.84
N LYS A 385 0.11 19.19 15.33
CA LYS A 385 -1.06 19.76 15.99
C LYS A 385 -2.27 18.81 15.98
N HIS A 386 -2.39 17.92 15.00
CA HIS A 386 -3.53 17.01 14.93
C HIS A 386 -3.43 15.91 16.00
N LEU A 387 -2.23 15.41 16.27
CA LEU A 387 -1.93 14.43 17.30
C LEU A 387 -1.80 15.06 18.69
N MET A 388 -1.07 16.18 18.80
CA MET A 388 -0.69 16.78 20.08
C MET A 388 -1.67 17.86 20.58
N GLY A 389 -2.56 18.34 19.72
CA GLY A 389 -3.31 19.58 19.95
C GLY A 389 -4.54 19.47 20.85
N MET A 390 -4.80 20.59 21.53
CA MET A 390 -6.06 21.01 22.16
C MET A 390 -6.23 22.53 21.94
N LEU A 391 -6.21 23.01 20.68
CA LEU A 391 -6.38 24.43 20.35
C LEU A 391 -7.39 24.63 19.21
N GLY A 392 -8.48 25.36 19.51
CA GLY A 392 -9.27 26.07 18.49
C GLY A 392 -10.44 25.33 17.84
N GLY A 393 -11.42 24.88 18.62
CA GLY A 393 -12.80 24.66 18.15
C GLY A 393 -13.08 23.43 17.26
N SER A 394 -12.06 22.72 16.82
CA SER A 394 -12.19 21.34 16.30
C SER A 394 -12.09 20.37 17.49
N ALA A 395 -13.07 19.48 17.60
CA ALA A 395 -13.41 18.69 18.77
C ALA A 395 -12.27 17.77 19.32
N PRO A 396 -12.41 17.26 20.57
CA PRO A 396 -11.35 16.60 21.36
C PRO A 396 -11.01 15.18 20.88
N HIS A 397 -10.53 15.04 19.65
CA HIS A 397 -10.41 13.72 19.00
C HIS A 397 -9.09 12.98 19.23
N ASN A 398 -8.12 13.57 19.94
CA ASN A 398 -6.86 12.92 20.33
C ASN A 398 -6.48 13.24 21.79
N ALA A 399 -7.41 12.96 22.72
CA ALA A 399 -7.24 13.29 24.13
C ALA A 399 -6.25 12.37 24.88
N TYR A 400 -5.68 11.34 24.24
CA TYR A 400 -4.62 10.53 24.83
C TYR A 400 -3.31 11.31 25.00
N TRP A 401 -2.90 12.19 24.07
CA TRP A 401 -1.59 12.87 24.16
C TRP A 401 -1.42 13.74 25.42
N PRO A 402 -2.40 14.59 25.80
CA PRO A 402 -2.35 15.30 27.09
C PRO A 402 -2.14 14.37 28.29
N THR A 403 -2.69 13.15 28.27
CA THR A 403 -2.45 12.17 29.35
C THR A 403 -1.04 11.61 29.34
N TRP A 404 -0.39 11.48 28.17
CA TRP A 404 1.02 11.07 28.08
C TRP A 404 1.91 12.12 28.74
N ILE A 405 1.71 13.40 28.39
CA ILE A 405 2.41 14.52 29.03
C ILE A 405 2.16 14.52 30.54
N ALA A 406 0.90 14.44 30.97
CA ALA A 406 0.53 14.46 32.39
C ALA A 406 1.05 13.26 33.20
N HIS A 407 1.31 12.11 32.58
CA HIS A 407 1.90 10.95 33.24
C HIS A 407 3.43 10.88 33.12
N SER A 408 4.04 11.66 32.22
CA SER A 408 5.49 11.63 31.99
C SER A 408 6.31 12.03 33.23
N TRP A 409 5.80 12.89 34.12
CA TRP A 409 6.57 13.35 35.29
C TRP A 409 6.87 12.25 36.31
N ASN A 410 6.04 11.18 36.39
CA ASN A 410 6.20 10.10 37.37
C ASN A 410 6.22 8.69 36.77
N ARG A 411 6.12 8.54 35.44
CA ARG A 411 6.24 7.26 34.74
C ARG A 411 7.39 7.30 33.73
N PRO A 412 8.58 6.75 34.07
CA PRO A 412 9.76 6.81 33.20
C PRO A 412 9.54 6.27 31.78
N ALA A 413 8.76 5.19 31.62
CA ALA A 413 8.42 4.64 30.31
C ALA A 413 7.61 5.64 29.45
N VAL A 414 6.63 6.32 30.04
CA VAL A 414 5.82 7.34 29.33
C VAL A 414 6.67 8.55 29.00
N TYR A 415 7.55 8.99 29.91
CA TYR A 415 8.52 10.04 29.62
C TYR A 415 9.42 9.70 28.43
N HIS A 416 9.87 8.44 28.34
CA HIS A 416 10.71 7.99 27.22
C HIS A 416 9.97 8.10 25.88
N LEU A 417 8.69 7.70 25.83
CA LEU A 417 7.85 7.83 24.62
C LEU A 417 7.63 9.29 24.22
N VAL A 418 7.26 10.15 25.19
CA VAL A 418 7.10 11.59 24.95
C VAL A 418 8.40 12.21 24.45
N LYS A 419 9.52 11.92 25.12
CA LYS A 419 10.84 12.44 24.76
C LYS A 419 11.25 12.01 23.35
N ARG A 420 11.10 10.72 23.03
CA ARG A 420 11.40 10.17 21.71
C ARG A 420 10.58 10.85 20.60
N TYR A 421 9.31 11.11 20.87
CA TYR A 421 8.43 11.73 19.87
C TYR A 421 8.83 13.18 19.56
N VAL A 422 9.10 13.98 20.61
CA VAL A 422 9.32 15.42 20.53
C VAL A 422 10.78 15.78 20.22
N LEU A 423 11.75 15.04 20.75
CA LEU A 423 13.19 15.30 20.62
C LEU A 423 13.86 14.16 19.87
N ARG A 424 14.11 14.37 18.57
CA ARG A 424 14.71 13.35 17.70
C ARG A 424 16.17 13.71 17.37
N PRO A 425 17.09 12.74 17.36
CA PRO A 425 18.49 12.99 17.00
C PRO A 425 18.62 13.34 15.51
N ALA A 426 19.78 13.84 15.08
CA ALA A 426 20.03 14.16 13.67
C ALA A 426 19.85 12.95 12.74
N GLU A 427 20.28 11.78 13.20
CA GLU A 427 20.22 10.54 12.45
C GLU A 427 19.69 9.41 13.34
N GLU A 428 18.96 8.48 12.73
CA GLU A 428 18.44 7.28 13.37
C GLU A 428 18.73 6.06 12.48
N LEU A 429 18.97 4.90 13.08
CA LEU A 429 19.11 3.62 12.38
C LEU A 429 18.36 2.52 13.14
N TYR A 430 17.53 1.76 12.43
CA TYR A 430 16.72 0.69 13.01
C TYR A 430 16.88 -0.64 12.24
N ASP A 431 16.79 -1.77 12.95
CA ASP A 431 16.67 -3.12 12.36
C ASP A 431 15.21 -3.57 12.49
N THR A 432 14.38 -3.23 11.51
CA THR A 432 12.91 -3.44 11.55
C THR A 432 12.53 -4.92 11.59
N ALA A 433 13.41 -5.83 11.18
CA ALA A 433 13.19 -7.26 11.29
C ALA A 433 13.20 -7.76 12.75
N SER A 434 13.96 -7.09 13.62
CA SER A 434 14.07 -7.43 15.05
C SER A 434 13.28 -6.49 15.96
N ASP A 435 13.06 -5.26 15.51
CA ASP A 435 12.38 -4.18 16.22
C ASP A 435 11.38 -3.49 15.28
N PRO A 436 10.21 -4.12 15.01
CA PRO A 436 9.22 -3.62 14.06
C PRO A 436 8.53 -2.33 14.51
N PHE A 437 8.78 -1.90 15.75
CA PHE A 437 8.30 -0.64 16.31
C PHE A 437 9.40 0.42 16.38
N GLU A 438 10.61 0.06 15.94
CA GLU A 438 11.79 0.92 15.89
C GLU A 438 12.16 1.53 17.25
N MET A 439 11.87 0.86 18.36
CA MET A 439 12.02 1.42 19.70
C MET A 439 13.49 1.66 20.11
N THR A 440 14.45 1.00 19.45
CA THR A 440 15.87 1.03 19.77
C THR A 440 16.70 1.65 18.64
N ASN A 441 17.14 2.90 18.80
CA ASN A 441 18.02 3.55 17.83
C ASN A 441 19.44 2.97 17.91
N LEU A 442 19.93 2.46 16.79
CA LEU A 442 21.24 1.80 16.64
C LEU A 442 22.28 2.72 15.97
N ILE A 443 21.99 4.02 15.82
CA ILE A 443 22.86 4.97 15.12
C ILE A 443 24.26 5.12 15.74
N ASP A 444 24.46 4.76 17.02
CA ASP A 444 25.77 4.84 17.69
C ASP A 444 26.57 3.53 17.69
N ARG A 445 26.01 2.45 17.11
CA ARG A 445 26.66 1.13 17.10
C ARG A 445 27.83 1.09 16.11
N ALA A 446 29.05 0.92 16.62
CA ALA A 446 30.27 0.95 15.80
C ALA A 446 30.29 -0.14 14.72
N GLU A 447 29.74 -1.31 15.04
CA GLU A 447 29.63 -2.46 14.13
C GLU A 447 28.65 -2.24 12.96
N LEU A 448 27.83 -1.18 13.00
CA LEU A 448 26.87 -0.84 11.94
C LEU A 448 27.31 0.35 11.08
N VAL A 449 28.57 0.77 11.17
CA VAL A 449 29.08 1.94 10.42
C VAL A 449 28.89 1.80 8.90
N ASP A 450 29.11 0.60 8.35
CA ASP A 450 28.99 0.34 6.91
C ASP A 450 27.52 0.34 6.45
N VAL A 451 26.60 -0.12 7.32
CA VAL A 451 25.15 -0.08 7.05
C VAL A 451 24.68 1.37 6.97
N LYS A 452 25.10 2.20 7.93
CA LYS A 452 24.80 3.65 7.94
C LYS A 452 25.32 4.31 6.69
N ALA A 453 26.61 4.11 6.38
CA ALA A 453 27.24 4.74 5.22
C ALA A 453 26.53 4.39 3.92
N ARG A 454 26.17 3.11 3.72
CA ARG A 454 25.44 2.65 2.54
C ARG A 454 24.06 3.30 2.41
N LEU A 455 23.24 3.27 3.46
CA LEU A 455 21.89 3.85 3.43
C LEU A 455 21.93 5.37 3.33
N SER A 456 22.87 6.01 4.00
CA SER A 456 23.11 7.44 3.94
C SER A 456 23.45 7.89 2.52
N GLN A 457 24.37 7.19 1.83
CA GLN A 457 24.71 7.46 0.43
C GLN A 457 23.55 7.17 -0.53
N GLU A 458 22.78 6.11 -0.28
CA GLU A 458 21.60 5.79 -1.08
C GLU A 458 20.51 6.86 -0.94
N LEU A 459 20.31 7.39 0.27
CA LEU A 459 19.40 8.51 0.50
C LEU A 459 19.87 9.76 -0.27
N ASP A 460 21.17 10.09 -0.24
CA ASP A 460 21.72 11.22 -1.00
C ASP A 460 21.50 11.09 -2.52
N ARG A 461 21.67 9.87 -3.05
CA ARG A 461 21.41 9.55 -4.46
C ARG A 461 19.95 9.83 -4.81
N TRP A 462 19.01 9.33 -4.02
CA TRP A 462 17.57 9.53 -4.24
C TRP A 462 17.17 11.00 -4.10
N LEU A 463 17.64 11.71 -3.06
CA LEU A 463 17.34 13.14 -2.88
C LEU A 463 17.83 13.98 -4.07
N THR A 464 19.01 13.64 -4.61
CA THR A 464 19.56 14.28 -5.81
C THR A 464 18.69 14.01 -7.05
N GLU A 465 18.26 12.76 -7.23
CA GLU A 465 17.36 12.35 -8.31
C GLU A 465 16.01 13.10 -8.25
N GLN A 466 15.46 13.24 -7.04
CA GLN A 466 14.19 13.93 -6.79
C GLN A 466 14.30 15.45 -6.77
N LYS A 467 15.51 16.01 -6.89
CA LYS A 467 15.82 17.45 -6.77
C LYS A 467 15.26 18.05 -5.48
N ASP A 468 15.34 17.29 -4.39
CA ASP A 468 14.83 17.70 -3.10
C ASP A 468 15.66 18.88 -2.56
N PRO A 469 15.05 20.05 -2.28
CA PRO A 469 15.80 21.18 -1.76
C PRO A 469 16.16 21.01 -0.27
N GLY A 470 15.54 20.04 0.44
CA GLY A 470 15.72 19.81 1.87
C GLY A 470 14.95 20.82 2.72
N ILE A 471 15.64 21.45 3.68
CA ILE A 471 15.04 22.42 4.63
C ILE A 471 14.22 23.53 3.96
N PRO A 472 14.65 24.17 2.86
CA PRO A 472 13.89 25.21 2.18
C PRO A 472 12.51 24.78 1.68
N LEU A 473 12.26 23.48 1.46
CA LEU A 473 10.93 23.00 1.08
C LEU A 473 9.93 23.29 2.19
N ASP A 474 10.27 22.98 3.44
CA ASP A 474 9.35 22.99 4.57
C ASP A 474 9.29 24.37 5.23
N THR A 475 8.83 25.38 4.50
CA THR A 475 8.73 26.76 4.96
C THR A 475 7.34 27.36 4.69
N PRO A 476 6.90 28.35 5.48
CA PRO A 476 5.67 29.09 5.18
C PRO A 476 5.65 29.67 3.76
N GLU A 477 6.79 30.18 3.29
CA GLU A 477 6.94 30.76 1.96
C GLU A 477 6.75 29.71 0.85
N ALA A 478 7.42 28.56 0.95
CA ALA A 478 7.30 27.48 -0.04
C ALA A 478 5.90 26.87 -0.07
N HIS A 479 5.30 26.65 1.12
CA HIS A 479 3.94 26.15 1.24
C HIS A 479 2.91 27.14 0.66
N GLN A 480 3.05 28.45 0.91
CA GLN A 480 2.18 29.46 0.33
C GLN A 480 2.34 29.53 -1.20
N ALA A 481 3.58 29.44 -1.70
CA ALA A 481 3.84 29.47 -3.13
C ALA A 481 3.16 28.32 -3.90
N ILE A 482 3.08 27.13 -3.30
CA ILE A 482 2.30 26.00 -3.84
C ILE A 482 0.80 26.30 -3.86
N LYS A 483 0.25 26.87 -2.78
CA LYS A 483 -1.17 27.29 -2.74
C LYS A 483 -1.51 28.34 -3.79
N ASP A 484 -0.55 29.20 -4.13
CA ASP A 484 -0.68 30.20 -5.17
C ASP A 484 -0.47 29.64 -6.59
N GLY A 485 -0.24 28.33 -6.73
CA GLY A 485 0.02 27.65 -8.01
C GLY A 485 1.39 28.00 -8.62
N LYS A 486 2.34 28.48 -7.81
CA LYS A 486 3.67 28.95 -8.22
C LYS A 486 4.76 28.29 -7.35
N PRO A 487 4.96 26.97 -7.46
CA PRO A 487 5.98 26.26 -6.67
C PRO A 487 7.36 26.93 -6.77
N LEU A 488 8.07 27.06 -5.65
CA LEU A 488 9.44 27.60 -5.62
C LEU A 488 10.50 26.59 -6.12
N PHE A 489 10.21 25.30 -5.99
CA PHE A 489 11.10 24.19 -6.30
C PHE A 489 10.45 23.22 -7.28
#